data_AF-A0A939VV05-F1
#
_entry.id   AF-A0A939VV05-F1
#
_cell.length_a   1.000
_cell.length_b   1.000
_cell.length_c   1.000
_cell.angle_alpha   90.00
_cell.angle_beta   90.00
_cell.angle_gamma   90.00
#
_symmetry.space_group_name_H-M   'P 1'
#
loop_
_entity.id
_entity.type
_entity.pdbx_description
1 polymer ?
#
loop_
_entity_poly.entity_id
_entity_poly.type
_entity_poly.pdbx_seq_one_letter_code
_entity_poly.pdbx_strand_id
1 'polypeptide(L)' 'MSYKFETLQLHVGQEQADPATDSRAVPIYQSTSYVFHNSKHAADRFGLADAGNI' A
#
# COMPACT_ATOMS: atom_id res chain seq x y z
N MET A 1 -6.63 -20.33 -3.21
CA MET A 1 -5.39 -20.16 -4.00
C MET A 1 -4.29 -20.99 -3.35
N SER A 2 -3.72 -21.99 -4.01
CA SER A 2 -2.57 -22.73 -3.46
C SER A 2 -1.40 -22.69 -4.44
N TYR A 3 -0.79 -21.51 -4.57
CA TYR A 3 0.51 -21.40 -5.22
C TYR A 3 1.60 -22.02 -4.36
N LYS A 4 2.73 -22.38 -4.97
CA LYS A 4 3.91 -22.89 -4.25
C LYS A 4 4.70 -21.73 -3.63
N PHE A 5 5.55 -22.04 -2.66
CA PHE A 5 6.34 -21.04 -1.93
C PHE A 5 7.16 -20.15 -2.87
N GLU A 6 7.72 -20.72 -3.94
CA GLU A 6 8.56 -20.02 -4.91
C GLU A 6 7.79 -18.93 -5.66
N THR A 7 6.49 -19.12 -5.87
CA THR A 7 5.60 -18.12 -6.45
C THR A 7 5.15 -17.11 -5.39
N LEU A 8 4.84 -17.59 -4.18
CA LEU A 8 4.35 -16.72 -3.11
C LEU A 8 5.41 -15.71 -2.68
N GLN A 9 6.67 -16.13 -2.53
CA GLN A 9 7.78 -15.23 -2.14
C GLN A 9 8.04 -14.11 -3.15
N LEU A 10 7.60 -14.27 -4.40
CA LEU A 10 7.78 -13.27 -5.46
C LEU A 10 6.60 -12.30 -5.57
N HIS A 11 5.39 -12.72 -5.21
CA HIS A 11 4.17 -11.99 -5.59
C HIS A 11 3.22 -11.63 -4.44
N VAL A 12 3.27 -12.32 -3.30
CA VAL A 12 2.32 -12.06 -2.21
C VAL A 12 2.55 -10.68 -1.60
N GLY A 13 1.45 -9.95 -1.38
CA GLY A 13 1.46 -8.56 -0.93
C GLY A 13 1.67 -7.54 -2.06
N GLN A 14 1.86 -8.02 -3.30
CA GLN A 14 2.12 -7.22 -4.51
C GLN A 14 1.45 -7.86 -5.74
N GLU A 15 0.23 -8.35 -5.55
CA GLU A 15 -0.51 -9.08 -6.59
C GLU A 15 -0.82 -8.19 -7.81
N GLN A 16 -1.05 -6.91 -7.57
CA GLN A 16 -1.35 -5.90 -8.58
C GLN A 16 -0.14 -4.98 -8.80
N ALA A 17 0.05 -4.55 -10.05
CA ALA A 17 1.02 -3.51 -10.37
C ALA A 17 0.65 -2.18 -9.68
N ASP A 18 1.60 -1.26 -9.55
CA ASP A 18 1.30 0.08 -9.05
C ASP A 18 0.23 0.75 -9.92
N PRO A 19 -0.94 1.13 -9.37
CA PRO A 19 -2.06 1.64 -10.16
C PRO A 19 -1.81 3.04 -10.73
N ALA A 20 -0.79 3.76 -10.26
CA ALA A 20 -0.46 5.09 -10.76
C ALA A 20 0.44 5.03 -12.01
N THR A 21 1.25 3.99 -12.18
CA THR A 21 2.31 3.94 -13.21
C THR A 21 2.42 2.62 -13.97
N ASP A 22 1.65 1.59 -13.60
CA ASP A 22 1.78 0.20 -14.07
C ASP A 22 3.14 -0.44 -13.77
N SER A 23 3.94 0.16 -12.86
CA SER A 23 5.21 -0.44 -12.44
C SER A 23 4.99 -1.80 -11.81
N ARG A 24 5.66 -2.82 -12.35
CA ARG A 24 5.75 -4.16 -11.76
C ARG A 24 6.74 -4.24 -10.61
N ALA A 25 7.78 -3.41 -10.65
CA ALA A 25 8.69 -3.26 -9.54
C ALA A 25 8.03 -2.40 -8.45
N VAL A 26 8.31 -2.74 -7.20
CA VAL A 26 7.79 -2.03 -6.03
C VAL A 26 8.39 -0.64 -5.98
N PRO A 27 7.58 0.42 -5.95
CA PRO A 27 8.09 1.76 -5.75
C PRO A 27 8.75 1.91 -4.37
N ILE A 28 9.85 2.65 -4.32
CA ILE A 28 10.48 3.06 -3.06
C ILE A 28 9.84 4.38 -2.63
N TYR A 29 8.90 4.32 -1.68
CA TYR A 29 8.30 5.52 -1.07
C TYR A 29 9.23 6.12 -0.01
N GLN A 30 10.30 6.77 -0.46
CA GLN A 30 11.24 7.49 0.41
C GLN A 30 10.66 8.85 0.85
N SER A 31 9.59 8.79 1.65
CA SER A 31 8.89 9.95 2.20
C SER A 31 8.88 9.90 3.73
N THR A 32 8.69 11.06 4.35
CA THR A 32 8.49 11.20 5.80
C THR A 32 7.03 11.47 6.17
N SER A 33 6.15 11.68 5.19
CA SER A 33 4.74 12.06 5.41
C SER A 33 3.83 11.69 4.24
N TYR A 34 2.52 11.60 4.51
CA TYR A 34 1.47 11.39 3.51
C TYR A 34 0.37 12.47 3.61
N VAL A 35 -0.24 12.83 2.48
CA VAL A 35 -1.24 13.90 2.43
C VAL A 35 -2.61 13.37 2.88
N PHE A 36 -3.22 14.05 3.85
CA PHE A 36 -4.64 13.83 4.14
C PHE A 36 -5.53 14.61 3.17
N HIS A 37 -6.51 13.93 2.58
CA HIS A 37 -7.47 14.59 1.67
C HIS A 37 -8.40 15.59 2.37
N ASN A 38 -8.64 15.44 3.68
CA ASN A 38 -9.38 16.39 4.52
C ASN A 38 -9.20 16.07 6.02
N SER A 39 -9.72 16.92 6.91
CA SER A 39 -9.60 16.75 8.36
C SER A 39 -10.28 15.48 8.90
N LYS A 40 -11.38 15.03 8.27
CA LYS A 40 -12.04 13.78 8.65
C LYS A 40 -11.15 12.58 8.33
N HIS A 41 -10.56 12.54 7.14
CA HIS A 41 -9.62 11.49 6.74
C HIS A 41 -8.44 11.38 7.73
N ALA A 42 -7.87 12.51 8.15
CA ALA A 42 -6.82 12.52 9.18
C ALA A 42 -7.31 11.92 10.51
N ALA A 43 -8.47 12.38 11.01
CA ALA A 43 -9.04 11.90 12.27
C ALA A 43 -9.32 10.38 12.23
N ASP A 44 -9.85 9.88 11.12
CA ASP A 44 -10.15 8.46 10.93
C ASP A 44 -8.86 7.61 10.91
N ARG A 45 -7.78 8.09 10.28
CA ARG A 45 -6.47 7.41 10.25
C ARG A 45 -5.86 7.27 11.64
N PHE A 46 -5.81 8.37 12.40
CA PHE A 46 -5.31 8.34 13.78
C PHE A 46 -6.23 7.54 14.72
N GLY A 47 -7.53 7.50 14.44
CA GLY A 47 -8.52 6.72 15.18
C GLY A 47 -8.62 5.24 14.78
N LEU A 48 -7.79 4.78 13.83
CA LEU A 48 -7.84 3.41 13.25
C LEU A 48 -9.20 3.04 12.63
N ALA A 49 -10.02 4.03 12.31
CA ALA A 49 -11.28 3.85 11.59
C ALA A 49 -11.05 3.72 10.06
N ASP A 50 -9.90 4.20 9.58
CA ASP A 50 -9.41 4.02 8.21
C ASP A 50 -7.94 3.59 8.22
N ALA A 51 -7.62 2.48 7.58
CA ALA A 51 -6.29 1.85 7.66
C ALA A 51 -5.34 2.37 6.58
N GLY A 52 -4.09 2.67 6.98
CA GLY A 52 -2.94 2.92 6.09
C GLY A 52 -2.05 4.04 6.61
N ASN A 53 -1.29 4.69 5.72
CA ASN A 53 -0.18 5.54 6.11
C ASN A 53 -0.62 6.90 6.71
N ILE A 54 0.25 7.45 7.56
CA ILE A 54 0.13 8.74 8.25
C ILE A 54 1.37 9.56 7.89
#